data_AF-B4J1L2-F1
#
_entry.id   AF-B4J1L2-F1
#
_cell.length_a   1.000
_cell.length_b   1.000
_cell.length_c   1.000
_cell.angle_alpha   90.00
_cell.angle_beta   90.00
_cell.angle_gamma   90.00
#
_symmetry.space_group_name_H-M   'P 1'
#
loop_
_entity.id
_entity.type
_entity.pdbx_description
1 polymer ?
#
loop_
_entity_poly.entity_id
_entity_poly.type
_entity_poly.pdbx_seq_one_letter_code
_entity_poly.pdbx_strand_id
1 'polypeptide(L)'
;MIPKFAYILLFLGLSVCHICAHLRPIIEAKVSIIPISLQLSRKLNISVGYEYHQTMLWVAIVNSMLMVFGFWRCQHEADKALHQKHNIGANKKLTAAAAKVKPICQSKTPSSWQLFPLRYFVLCAVPWLTTLLLNLILNYSQLNMVLGHFCTSPWEVLALYGRVQMLYLQRLLASIAAPSSGTFKSIFAAHTGQFTFENNLLVGED
;
A
#
# COMPACT_ATOMS: atom_id res chain seq x y z
N MET A 1 -5.16 16.19 18.62
CA MET A 1 -3.75 16.08 18.18
C MET A 1 -3.38 14.60 18.07
N ILE A 2 -2.88 14.16 16.92
CA ILE A 2 -2.38 12.78 16.75
C ILE A 2 -1.08 12.64 17.57
N PRO A 3 -0.89 11.57 18.37
CA PRO A 3 0.34 11.37 19.12
C PRO A 3 1.51 11.14 18.17
N LYS A 4 2.71 11.63 18.52
CA LYS A 4 3.93 11.51 17.69
C LYS A 4 4.20 10.06 17.24
N PHE A 5 3.92 9.09 18.13
CA PHE A 5 4.05 7.67 17.83
C PHE A 5 3.11 7.18 16.72
N ALA A 6 1.90 7.73 16.62
CA ALA A 6 0.97 7.35 15.57
C ALA A 6 1.45 7.79 14.17
N TYR A 7 2.23 8.87 14.05
CA TYR A 7 2.86 9.24 12.78
C TYR A 7 3.94 8.24 12.35
N ILE A 8 4.69 7.68 13.31
CA ILE A 8 5.70 6.65 13.04
C ILE A 8 5.01 5.37 12.57
N LEU A 9 3.95 4.93 13.25
CA LEU A 9 3.15 3.78 12.83
C LEU A 9 2.50 4.00 11.45
N LEU A 10 1.98 5.20 11.20
CA LEU A 10 1.41 5.57 9.90
C LEU A 10 2.47 5.50 8.80
N PHE A 11 3.65 6.07 9.04
CA PHE A 11 4.77 6.02 8.11
C PHE A 11 5.18 4.58 7.79
N LEU A 12 5.32 3.74 8.81
CA LEU A 12 5.67 2.33 8.67
C LEU A 12 4.61 1.57 7.85
N GLY A 13 3.33 1.73 8.20
CA GLY A 13 2.22 1.08 7.49
C GLY A 13 2.13 1.51 6.03
N LEU A 14 2.25 2.81 5.75
CA LEU A 14 2.25 3.35 4.39
C LEU A 14 3.43 2.82 3.58
N SER A 15 4.63 2.79 4.18
CA SER A 15 5.84 2.31 3.51
C SER A 15 5.74 0.83 3.16
N VAL A 16 5.27 0.00 4.10
CA VAL A 16 5.08 -1.44 3.88
C VAL A 16 4.05 -1.69 2.78
N CYS A 17 2.90 -1.00 2.82
CA CYS A 17 1.87 -1.11 1.79
C CYS A 17 2.39 -0.71 0.40
N HIS A 18 3.17 0.38 0.33
CA HIS A 18 3.72 0.90 -0.92
C HIS A 18 4.81 -0.02 -1.50
N ILE A 19 5.66 -0.60 -0.64
CA ILE A 19 6.63 -1.64 -1.04
C ILE A 19 5.89 -2.85 -1.63
N CYS A 20 4.81 -3.32 -0.99
CA CYS A 20 4.04 -4.45 -1.47
C CYS A 20 3.41 -4.19 -2.86
N ALA A 21 3.01 -2.95 -3.14
CA ALA A 21 2.49 -2.57 -4.45
C ALA A 21 3.57 -2.54 -5.53
N HIS A 22 4.82 -2.24 -5.18
CA HIS A 22 5.96 -2.17 -6.11
C HIS A 22 6.57 -3.51 -6.48
N LEU A 23 6.28 -4.58 -5.72
CA LEU A 23 6.80 -5.92 -5.99
C LEU A 23 6.38 -6.38 -7.37
N ARG A 24 7.37 -6.62 -8.23
CA ARG A 24 7.14 -7.17 -9.56
C ARG A 24 7.04 -8.69 -9.47
N PRO A 25 5.90 -9.29 -9.83
CA PRO A 25 5.82 -10.74 -9.89
C PRO A 25 6.69 -11.26 -11.03
N ILE A 26 7.58 -12.20 -10.73
CA ILE A 26 8.32 -12.99 -11.74
C ILE A 26 7.59 -14.31 -11.90
N ILE A 27 7.41 -14.76 -13.14
CA ILE A 27 6.81 -16.05 -13.43
C ILE A 27 7.84 -16.87 -14.18
N GLU A 28 8.35 -17.92 -13.55
CA GLU A 28 9.26 -18.89 -14.14
C GLU A 28 8.45 -20.15 -14.50
N ALA A 29 8.17 -20.35 -15.78
CA ALA A 29 7.54 -21.57 -16.25
C ALA A 29 8.62 -22.63 -16.54
N LYS A 30 8.68 -23.70 -15.73
CA LYS A 30 9.51 -24.87 -15.99
C LYS A 30 8.65 -25.96 -16.60
N VAL A 31 8.84 -26.23 -17.90
CA VAL A 31 8.18 -27.33 -18.59
C VAL A 31 9.05 -28.57 -18.45
N SER A 32 8.55 -29.62 -17.78
CA SER A 32 9.20 -30.94 -17.82
C SER A 32 8.43 -31.83 -18.79
N ILE A 33 9.02 -32.08 -19.97
CA ILE A 33 8.48 -33.02 -20.95
C ILE A 33 9.13 -34.37 -20.67
N ILE A 34 8.36 -35.34 -20.16
CA ILE A 34 8.83 -36.72 -20.01
C ILE A 34 8.21 -37.52 -21.17
N PRO A 35 8.98 -37.92 -22.19
CA PRO A 35 8.47 -38.74 -23.28
C PRO A 35 8.34 -40.19 -22.78
N ILE A 36 7.20 -40.55 -22.21
CA ILE A 36 6.85 -41.95 -21.93
C ILE A 36 5.83 -42.36 -22.99
N SER A 37 6.25 -43.27 -23.88
CA SER A 37 5.45 -44.04 -24.85
C SER A 37 4.01 -43.54 -25.09
N LEU A 38 3.79 -42.89 -26.23
CA LEU A 38 2.48 -42.56 -26.83
C LEU A 38 1.50 -41.67 -26.05
N GLN A 39 1.80 -41.27 -24.81
CA GLN A 39 1.04 -40.24 -24.10
C GLN A 39 1.97 -39.10 -23.67
N LEU A 40 1.79 -37.93 -24.28
CA LEU A 40 2.56 -36.73 -23.97
C LEU A 40 2.08 -36.15 -22.63
N SER A 41 2.55 -36.69 -21.50
CA SER A 41 2.27 -36.11 -20.18
C SER A 41 3.03 -34.79 -20.03
N ARG A 42 2.34 -33.68 -20.34
CA ARG A 42 2.90 -32.32 -20.23
C ARG A 42 2.72 -31.81 -18.80
N LYS A 43 3.76 -31.89 -17.98
CA LYS A 43 3.77 -31.27 -16.65
C LYS A 43 4.34 -29.85 -16.76
N LEU A 44 3.48 -28.86 -16.54
CA LEU A 44 3.87 -27.46 -16.47
C LEU A 44 4.00 -27.06 -14.99
N ASN A 45 5.23 -26.81 -14.55
CA ASN A 45 5.52 -26.27 -13.22
C ASN A 45 5.68 -24.75 -13.35
N ILE A 46 4.64 -24.01 -13.00
CA ILE A 46 4.72 -22.55 -12.93
C ILE A 46 5.25 -22.18 -11.56
N SER A 47 6.40 -21.51 -11.51
CA SER A 47 7.01 -20.96 -10.31
C SER A 47 6.78 -19.45 -10.26
N VAL A 48 5.91 -18.98 -9.38
CA VAL A 48 5.67 -17.53 -9.19
C VAL A 48 6.59 -17.02 -8.07
N GLY A 49 7.39 -15.98 -8.34
CA GLY A 49 8.30 -15.31 -7.41
C GLY A 49 8.16 -13.78 -7.48
N TYR A 50 9.10 -13.05 -6.88
CA TYR A 50 9.15 -11.58 -6.89
C TYR A 50 10.55 -11.06 -7.18
N GLU A 51 10.64 -10.00 -7.99
CA GLU A 51 11.87 -9.23 -8.16
C GLU A 51 11.86 -8.05 -7.20
N TYR A 52 12.93 -7.91 -6.42
CA TYR A 52 13.14 -6.75 -5.57
C TYR A 52 14.28 -5.88 -6.07
N HIS A 53 14.00 -4.61 -6.31
CA HIS A 53 15.01 -3.61 -6.65
C HIS A 53 15.14 -2.58 -5.53
N GLN A 54 16.38 -2.21 -5.16
CA GLN A 54 16.62 -1.25 -4.06
C GLN A 54 15.95 0.12 -4.29
N THR A 55 15.78 0.51 -5.55
CA THR A 55 15.08 1.75 -5.93
C THR A 55 13.61 1.74 -5.51
N MET A 56 12.97 0.56 -5.43
CA MET A 56 11.58 0.43 -4.97
C MET A 56 11.44 0.84 -3.50
N LEU A 57 12.45 0.56 -2.66
CA LEU A 57 12.46 0.99 -1.26
C LEU A 57 12.48 2.50 -1.13
N TRP A 58 13.40 3.13 -1.86
CA TRP A 58 13.59 4.57 -1.80
C TRP A 58 12.34 5.30 -2.27
N VAL A 59 11.73 4.84 -3.37
CA VAL A 59 10.47 5.39 -3.87
C VAL A 59 9.35 5.25 -2.84
N ALA A 60 9.20 4.08 -2.21
CA ALA A 60 8.19 3.85 -1.19
C ALA A 60 8.39 4.72 0.06
N ILE A 61 9.63 4.88 0.52
CA ILE A 61 10.00 5.73 1.66
C ILE A 61 9.68 7.20 1.35
N VAL A 62 10.16 7.72 0.22
CA VAL A 62 9.99 9.13 -0.15
C VAL A 62 8.51 9.47 -0.31
N ASN A 63 7.74 8.62 -1.01
CA ASN A 63 6.31 8.83 -1.17
C ASN A 63 5.59 8.77 0.19
N SER A 64 5.93 7.82 1.06
CA SER A 64 5.28 7.69 2.37
C SER A 64 5.62 8.86 3.30
N MET A 65 6.86 9.37 3.25
CA MET A 65 7.25 10.60 3.94
C MET A 65 6.43 11.80 3.45
N LEU A 66 6.23 11.93 2.14
CA LEU A 66 5.42 13.02 1.56
C LEU A 66 3.97 12.98 2.08
N MET A 67 3.37 11.78 2.15
CA MET A 67 2.02 11.61 2.66
C MET A 67 1.91 11.96 4.15
N VAL A 68 2.87 11.53 4.97
CA VAL A 68 2.95 11.87 6.40
C VAL A 68 3.16 13.38 6.60
N PHE A 69 3.99 14.01 5.78
CA PHE A 69 4.17 15.46 5.77
C PHE A 69 2.88 16.19 5.42
N GLY A 70 2.12 15.69 4.44
CA GLY A 70 0.79 16.18 4.10
C GLY A 70 -0.17 16.13 5.29
N PHE A 71 -0.26 14.98 5.96
CA PHE A 71 -1.08 14.83 7.19
C PHE A 71 -0.65 15.79 8.30
N TRP A 72 0.66 15.90 8.55
CA TRP A 72 1.20 16.81 9.56
C TRP A 72 0.83 18.26 9.25
N ARG A 73 1.02 18.70 8.00
CA ARG A 73 0.68 20.05 7.56
C ARG A 73 -0.82 20.33 7.67
N CYS A 74 -1.66 19.35 7.34
CA CYS A 74 -3.10 19.49 7.48
C CYS A 74 -3.53 19.63 8.94
N GLN A 75 -2.94 18.86 9.85
CA GLN A 75 -3.21 18.99 11.28
C GLN A 75 -2.75 20.35 11.80
N HIS A 76 -1.54 20.80 11.42
CA HIS A 76 -1.00 22.09 11.86
C HIS A 76 -1.88 23.27 11.47
N GLU A 77 -2.39 23.28 10.24
CA GLU A 77 -3.30 24.33 9.77
C GLU A 77 -4.69 24.23 10.42
N ALA A 78 -5.19 23.02 10.68
CA ALA A 78 -6.43 22.84 11.44
C ALA A 78 -6.31 23.35 12.89
N ASP A 79 -5.17 23.08 13.53
CA ASP A 79 -4.86 23.57 14.89
C ASP A 79 -4.76 25.10 14.92
N LYS A 80 -4.07 25.72 13.94
CA LYS A 80 -4.05 27.20 13.79
C LYS A 80 -5.44 27.80 13.62
N ALA A 81 -6.26 27.22 12.75
CA ALA A 81 -7.60 27.71 12.49
C ALA A 81 -8.53 27.58 13.71
N LEU A 82 -8.32 26.55 14.54
CA LEU A 82 -9.02 26.38 15.81
C LEU A 82 -8.59 27.43 16.84
N HIS A 83 -7.28 27.69 16.98
CA HIS A 83 -6.78 28.75 17.85
C HIS A 83 -7.27 30.15 17.44
N GLN A 84 -7.30 30.45 16.15
CA GLN A 84 -7.81 31.73 15.64
C GLN A 84 -9.30 31.89 15.93
N LYS A 85 -10.11 30.83 15.75
CA LYS A 85 -11.54 30.83 16.09
C LYS A 85 -11.77 31.01 17.59
N HIS A 86 -10.98 30.36 18.44
CA HIS A 86 -11.06 30.53 19.89
C HIS A 86 -10.75 31.98 20.32
N ASN A 87 -9.71 32.60 19.75
CA ASN A 87 -9.36 34.00 20.04
C ASN A 87 -10.43 34.98 19.57
N ILE A 88 -11.01 34.79 18.39
CA ILE A 88 -12.13 35.61 17.90
C ILE A 88 -13.38 35.44 18.78
N GLY A 89 -13.69 34.20 19.19
CA GLY A 89 -14.81 33.90 20.08
C GLY A 89 -14.64 34.52 21.48
N ALA A 90 -13.42 34.47 22.04
CA ALA A 90 -13.10 35.08 23.32
C ALA A 90 -13.20 36.61 23.29
N ASN A 91 -12.67 37.26 22.24
CA ASN A 91 -12.82 38.71 22.07
C ASN A 91 -14.28 39.14 21.90
N LYS A 92 -15.08 38.39 21.13
CA LYS A 92 -16.53 38.66 20.97
C LYS A 92 -17.29 38.56 22.29
N LYS A 93 -16.95 37.57 23.14
CA LYS A 93 -17.53 37.44 24.49
C LYS A 93 -17.12 38.59 25.41
N LEU A 94 -15.87 39.04 25.34
CA LEU A 94 -15.39 40.18 26.11
C LEU A 94 -16.14 41.48 25.73
N THR A 95 -16.32 41.73 24.43
CA THR A 95 -17.08 42.88 23.94
C THR A 95 -18.58 42.80 24.24
N ALA A 96 -19.18 41.60 24.22
CA ALA A 96 -20.58 41.38 24.57
C ALA A 96 -20.84 41.29 26.09
N ALA A 97 -19.80 41.16 26.91
CA ALA A 97 -19.90 41.32 28.35
C ALA A 97 -19.77 42.80 28.75
N ALA A 98 -18.99 43.58 28.01
CA ALA A 98 -18.86 45.03 28.18
C ALA A 98 -20.10 45.81 27.73
N ALA A 99 -20.76 45.37 26.66
CA ALA A 99 -22.08 45.87 26.26
C ALA A 99 -23.14 44.88 26.76
N LYS A 100 -24.06 45.26 27.66
CA LYS A 100 -25.21 44.45 28.12
C LYS A 100 -26.22 44.14 26.99
N VAL A 101 -25.76 43.61 25.87
CA VAL A 101 -26.57 43.30 24.68
C VAL A 101 -26.54 41.80 24.51
N LYS A 102 -27.71 41.18 24.70
CA LYS A 102 -27.94 39.74 24.55
C LYS A 102 -27.54 39.32 23.13
N PRO A 103 -26.43 38.57 22.92
CA PRO A 103 -26.02 38.21 21.57
C PRO A 103 -26.86 37.01 21.11
N ILE A 104 -27.87 37.29 20.29
CA ILE A 104 -28.58 36.29 19.49
C ILE A 104 -27.73 36.03 18.25
N CYS A 105 -26.84 35.04 18.32
CA CYS A 105 -26.33 34.35 17.14
C CYS A 105 -25.69 33.03 17.59
N GLN A 106 -26.51 31.98 17.69
CA GLN A 106 -26.01 30.61 17.67
C GLN A 106 -25.57 30.28 16.24
N SER A 107 -24.37 30.74 15.85
CA SER A 107 -23.74 30.22 14.65
C SER A 107 -23.36 28.77 14.93
N LYS A 108 -24.00 27.83 14.20
CA LYS A 108 -23.64 26.41 14.21
C LYS A 108 -22.11 26.29 14.12
N THR A 109 -21.49 25.72 15.15
CA THR A 109 -20.07 25.39 15.14
C THR A 109 -19.82 24.50 13.93
N PRO A 110 -19.00 24.94 12.95
CA PRO A 110 -18.69 24.11 11.79
C PRO A 110 -18.03 22.83 12.29
N SER A 111 -18.47 21.69 11.75
CA SER A 111 -17.95 20.38 12.15
C SER A 111 -16.44 20.32 11.90
N SER A 112 -15.72 19.58 12.74
CA SER A 112 -14.25 19.44 12.73
C SER A 112 -13.67 19.13 11.34
N TRP A 113 -14.47 18.55 10.44
CA TRP A 113 -14.09 18.18 9.08
C TRP A 113 -14.06 19.35 8.09
N GLN A 114 -14.86 20.41 8.32
CA GLN A 114 -14.87 21.61 7.45
C GLN A 114 -13.60 22.47 7.60
N LEU A 115 -12.82 22.23 8.66
CA LEU A 115 -11.53 22.90 8.91
C LEU A 115 -10.34 22.11 8.36
N PHE A 116 -10.56 20.91 7.81
CA PHE A 116 -9.48 20.11 7.27
C PHE A 116 -9.02 20.72 5.94
N PRO A 117 -7.75 21.15 5.81
CA PRO A 117 -7.28 21.85 4.62
C PRO A 117 -6.98 20.82 3.52
N LEU A 118 -8.05 20.37 2.87
CA LEU A 118 -8.08 19.30 1.88
C LEU A 118 -7.05 19.52 0.76
N ARG A 119 -6.80 20.77 0.38
CA ARG A 119 -5.84 21.14 -0.67
C ARG A 119 -4.43 20.61 -0.41
N TYR A 120 -3.92 20.73 0.82
CA TYR A 120 -2.56 20.26 1.15
C TYR A 120 -2.50 18.74 1.24
N PHE A 121 -3.57 18.14 1.77
CA PHE A 121 -3.68 16.69 1.83
C PHE A 121 -3.67 16.08 0.43
N VAL A 122 -4.53 16.58 -0.46
CA VAL A 122 -4.64 16.10 -1.84
C VAL A 122 -3.31 16.26 -2.58
N LEU A 123 -2.64 17.40 -2.44
CA LEU A 123 -1.34 17.63 -3.11
C LEU A 123 -0.27 16.60 -2.71
N CYS A 124 -0.28 16.13 -1.46
CA CYS A 124 0.69 15.16 -0.96
C CYS A 124 0.23 13.71 -1.12
N ALA A 125 -1.08 13.45 -1.04
CA ALA A 125 -1.67 12.13 -1.13
C ALA A 125 -1.85 11.64 -2.57
N VAL A 126 -2.10 12.55 -3.53
CA VAL A 126 -2.29 12.17 -4.94
C VAL A 126 -1.05 11.49 -5.51
N PRO A 127 0.19 11.99 -5.36
CA PRO A 127 1.39 11.29 -5.83
C PRO A 127 1.56 9.90 -5.19
N TRP A 128 1.29 9.78 -3.90
CA TRP A 128 1.36 8.50 -3.20
C TRP A 128 0.32 7.51 -3.72
N LEU A 129 -0.94 7.94 -3.85
CA LEU A 129 -2.04 7.08 -4.28
C LEU A 129 -1.93 6.69 -5.76
N THR A 130 -1.55 7.63 -6.62
CA THR A 130 -1.37 7.37 -8.06
C THR A 130 -0.25 6.37 -8.29
N THR A 131 0.91 6.55 -7.63
CA THR A 131 2.01 5.57 -7.74
C THR A 131 1.61 4.22 -7.17
N LEU A 132 0.93 4.17 -6.02
CA LEU A 132 0.43 2.93 -5.44
C LEU A 132 -0.50 2.18 -6.41
N LEU A 133 -1.55 2.86 -6.89
CA LEU A 133 -2.57 2.26 -7.75
C LEU A 133 -1.99 1.85 -9.10
N LEU A 134 -1.14 2.68 -9.70
CA LEU A 134 -0.53 2.37 -10.99
C LEU A 134 0.34 1.11 -10.89
N ASN A 135 1.19 1.00 -9.86
CA ASN A 135 2.02 -0.20 -9.68
C ASN A 135 1.15 -1.43 -9.38
N LEU A 136 0.12 -1.29 -8.54
CA LEU A 136 -0.80 -2.38 -8.24
C LEU A 136 -1.51 -2.90 -9.50
N ILE A 137 -2.03 -1.99 -10.33
CA ILE A 137 -2.71 -2.33 -11.59
C ILE A 137 -1.74 -2.96 -12.58
N LEU A 138 -0.56 -2.38 -12.77
CA LEU A 138 0.44 -2.90 -13.70
C LEU A 138 0.91 -4.29 -13.29
N ASN A 139 1.29 -4.48 -12.02
CA ASN A 139 1.76 -5.76 -11.51
C ASN A 139 0.67 -6.84 -11.54
N TYR A 140 -0.57 -6.49 -11.18
CA TYR A 140 -1.71 -7.39 -11.32
C TYR A 140 -1.99 -7.73 -12.78
N SER A 141 -2.00 -6.74 -13.68
CA SER A 141 -2.27 -6.95 -15.11
C SER A 141 -1.24 -7.87 -15.74
N GLN A 142 0.05 -7.71 -15.40
CA GLN A 142 1.13 -8.56 -15.86
C GLN A 142 0.93 -10.01 -15.40
N LEU A 143 0.58 -10.20 -14.13
CA LEU A 143 0.28 -11.53 -13.59
C LEU A 143 -0.97 -12.14 -14.25
N ASN A 144 -2.02 -11.34 -14.46
CA ASN A 144 -3.27 -11.77 -15.07
C ASN A 144 -3.13 -12.11 -16.55
N MET A 145 -2.26 -11.42 -17.29
CA MET A 145 -1.97 -11.81 -18.67
C MET A 145 -1.32 -13.19 -18.75
N VAL A 146 -0.41 -13.52 -17.83
CA VAL A 146 0.30 -14.80 -17.87
C VAL A 146 -0.53 -15.93 -17.29
N LEU A 147 -1.15 -15.72 -16.13
CA LEU A 147 -1.95 -16.74 -15.45
C LEU A 147 -3.39 -16.84 -15.96
N GLY A 148 -3.89 -15.83 -16.67
CA GLY A 148 -5.22 -15.90 -17.29
C GLY A 148 -5.35 -17.04 -18.31
N HIS A 149 -4.23 -17.57 -18.81
CA HIS A 149 -4.21 -18.76 -19.66
C HIS A 149 -4.33 -20.09 -18.88
N PHE A 150 -4.10 -20.08 -17.57
CA PHE A 150 -4.05 -21.29 -16.73
C PHE A 150 -5.13 -21.32 -15.65
N CYS A 151 -5.58 -20.15 -15.18
CA CYS A 151 -6.64 -20.00 -14.20
C CYS A 151 -8.01 -19.91 -14.90
N THR A 152 -9.05 -20.40 -14.24
CA THR A 152 -10.41 -20.37 -14.80
C THR A 152 -11.09 -19.02 -14.60
N SER A 153 -10.67 -18.25 -13.59
CA SER A 153 -11.24 -16.94 -13.30
C SER A 153 -10.18 -15.90 -12.89
N PRO A 154 -10.41 -14.59 -13.17
CA PRO A 154 -9.54 -13.51 -12.71
C PRO A 154 -9.44 -13.42 -11.18
N TRP A 155 -10.44 -13.90 -10.46
CA TRP A 155 -10.44 -13.94 -9.00
C TRP A 155 -9.42 -14.91 -8.43
N GLU A 156 -9.17 -16.04 -9.10
CA GLU A 156 -8.09 -16.97 -8.72
C GLU A 156 -6.72 -16.31 -8.86
N VAL A 157 -6.51 -15.55 -9.95
CA VAL A 157 -5.28 -14.79 -10.17
C VAL A 157 -5.13 -13.72 -9.09
N LEU A 158 -6.19 -13.00 -8.74
CA LEU A 158 -6.17 -11.99 -7.68
C LEU A 158 -5.87 -12.61 -6.30
N ALA A 159 -6.48 -13.76 -5.99
CA ALA A 159 -6.21 -14.48 -4.76
C ALA A 159 -4.75 -14.94 -4.69
N LEU A 160 -4.19 -15.43 -5.80
CA LEU A 160 -2.78 -15.81 -5.88
C LEU A 160 -1.87 -14.58 -5.73
N TYR A 161 -2.20 -13.46 -6.38
CA TYR A 161 -1.49 -12.19 -6.22
C TYR A 161 -1.44 -11.75 -4.76
N GLY A 162 -2.59 -11.74 -4.09
CA GLY A 162 -2.69 -11.42 -2.66
C GLY A 162 -1.88 -12.39 -1.78
N ARG A 163 -1.90 -13.68 -2.10
CA ARG A 163 -1.11 -14.70 -1.37
C ARG A 163 0.39 -14.47 -1.51
N VAL A 164 0.86 -14.11 -2.72
CA VAL A 164 2.27 -13.79 -2.98
C VAL A 164 2.68 -12.54 -2.17
N GLN A 165 1.86 -11.49 -2.19
CA GLN A 165 2.12 -10.28 -1.39
C GLN A 165 2.17 -10.58 0.12
N MET A 166 1.28 -11.43 0.62
CA MET A 166 1.26 -11.80 2.04
C MET A 166 2.48 -12.63 2.44
N LEU A 167 2.95 -13.56 1.59
CA LEU A 167 4.19 -14.28 1.87
C LEU A 167 5.40 -13.36 1.92
N TYR A 168 5.49 -12.41 1.00
CA TYR A 168 6.53 -11.39 1.05
C TYR A 168 6.48 -10.61 2.36
N LEU A 169 5.29 -10.14 2.75
CA LEU A 169 5.11 -9.40 3.99
C LEU A 169 5.52 -10.22 5.22
N GLN A 170 5.14 -11.50 5.27
CA GLN A 170 5.55 -12.40 6.35
C GLN A 170 7.08 -12.52 6.43
N ARG A 171 7.77 -12.65 5.30
CA ARG A 171 9.24 -12.72 5.26
C ARG A 171 9.90 -11.42 5.66
N LEU A 172 9.35 -10.29 5.20
CA LEU A 172 9.82 -8.97 5.60
C LEU A 172 9.71 -8.79 7.12
N LEU A 173 8.55 -9.12 7.72
CA LEU A 173 8.34 -9.04 9.15
C LEU A 173 9.24 -10.00 9.93
N ALA A 174 9.37 -11.26 9.48
CA ALA A 174 10.24 -12.26 10.10
C ALA A 174 11.70 -11.80 10.10
N SER A 175 12.14 -11.12 9.05
CA SER A 175 13.50 -10.62 8.93
C SER A 175 13.81 -9.41 9.81
N ILE A 176 12.80 -8.59 10.12
CA ILE A 176 12.90 -7.48 11.08
C ILE A 176 12.99 -8.04 12.51
N ALA A 177 12.30 -9.14 12.79
CA ALA A 177 12.29 -9.80 14.10
C ALA A 177 13.51 -10.70 14.37
N ALA A 178 14.28 -11.06 13.34
CA ALA A 178 15.41 -11.98 13.45
C ALA A 178 16.70 -11.28 13.91
N PRO A 179 17.50 -11.88 14.82
CA PRO A 179 18.79 -11.33 15.25
C PRO A 179 19.79 -11.25 14.09
N SER A 180 20.41 -10.09 13.93
CA SER A 180 21.18 -9.68 12.75
C SER A 180 22.53 -10.40 12.63
N SER A 181 22.67 -11.30 11.65
CA SER A 181 23.99 -11.65 11.11
C SER A 181 24.02 -12.11 9.64
N GLY A 182 22.89 -12.41 8.99
CA GLY A 182 22.87 -12.76 7.55
C GLY A 182 21.56 -12.54 6.80
N THR A 183 20.45 -12.38 7.52
CA THR A 183 19.09 -12.39 6.97
C THR A 183 18.76 -11.16 6.12
N PHE A 184 19.32 -9.97 6.42
CA PHE A 184 19.03 -8.77 5.64
C PHE A 184 19.50 -8.86 4.18
N LYS A 185 20.61 -9.55 3.91
CA LYS A 185 21.06 -9.81 2.54
C LYS A 185 20.15 -10.79 1.79
N SER A 186 19.49 -11.71 2.48
CA SER A 186 18.58 -12.68 1.84
C SER A 186 17.20 -12.11 1.52
N ILE A 187 16.72 -11.08 2.25
CA ILE A 187 15.46 -10.37 1.91
C ILE A 187 15.57 -9.69 0.54
N PHE A 188 16.75 -9.12 0.27
CA PHE A 188 17.04 -8.39 -0.96
C PHE A 188 17.64 -9.27 -2.07
N ALA A 189 17.82 -10.56 -1.82
CA ALA A 189 18.23 -11.51 -2.85
C ALA A 189 17.04 -11.75 -3.79
N ALA A 190 17.23 -11.41 -5.06
CA ALA A 190 16.21 -11.22 -6.09
C ALA A 190 15.30 -12.43 -6.43
N HIS A 191 15.45 -13.58 -5.76
CA HIS A 191 14.74 -14.82 -6.13
C HIS A 191 14.46 -15.69 -4.91
N THR A 192 13.44 -15.39 -4.12
CA THR A 192 13.01 -16.37 -3.12
C THR A 192 11.51 -16.37 -2.96
N GLY A 193 10.87 -17.51 -3.22
CA GLY A 193 9.44 -17.71 -2.96
C GLY A 193 8.72 -18.32 -4.16
N GLN A 194 9.24 -19.42 -4.71
CA GLN A 194 8.57 -20.15 -5.79
C GLN A 194 7.35 -20.89 -5.22
N PHE A 195 6.17 -20.58 -5.73
CA PHE A 195 5.01 -21.46 -5.62
C PHE A 195 4.94 -22.31 -6.88
N THR A 196 4.96 -23.63 -6.74
CA THR A 196 4.77 -24.57 -7.85
C THR A 196 3.28 -24.79 -8.07
N PHE A 197 2.76 -24.38 -9.22
CA PHE A 197 1.43 -24.78 -9.69
C PHE A 197 1.58 -25.97 -10.64
N GLU A 198 0.97 -27.10 -10.29
CA GLU A 198 0.87 -28.28 -11.16
C GLU A 198 -0.47 -28.26 -11.88
N ASN A 199 -0.46 -28.14 -13.20
CA ASN A 199 -1.67 -28.33 -14.00
C ASN A 199 -1.49 -29.54 -14.91
N ASN A 200 -2.33 -30.56 -14.73
CA ASN A 200 -2.43 -31.68 -15.65
C ASN A 200 -3.23 -31.19 -16.86
N LEU A 201 -2.53 -30.67 -17.87
CA LEU A 201 -3.12 -30.38 -19.17
C LEU A 201 -3.49 -31.72 -19.82
N LEU A 202 -4.69 -32.22 -19.51
CA LEU A 202 -5.34 -33.23 -20.33
C LEU A 202 -5.65 -32.55 -21.66
N VAL A 203 -4.90 -32.93 -22.69
CA VAL A 203 -5.28 -32.68 -24.08
C VAL A 203 -6.61 -33.39 -24.26
N GLY A 204 -7.69 -32.63 -24.48
CA GLY A 204 -8.92 -33.20 -24.99
C GLY A 204 -8.59 -33.87 -26.32
N GLU A 205 -8.84 -35.18 -26.41
CA GLU A 205 -9.01 -35.83 -27.70
C GLU A 205 -10.22 -35.19 -28.40
N ASP A 206 -10.09 -35.07 -29.72
CA ASP A 206 -10.87 -34.25 -30.66
C ASP A 206 -12.41 -34.26 -30.50
#